data_AF-A0A2M6X5G1-F1
#
_entry.id   AF-A0A2M6X5G1-F1
#
_cell.length_a   1.000
_cell.length_b   1.000
_cell.length_c   1.000
_cell.angle_alpha   90.00
_cell.angle_beta   90.00
_cell.angle_gamma   90.00
#
_symmetry.space_group_name_H-M   'P 1'
#
loop_
_entity.id
_entity.type
_entity.pdbx_description
1 polymer ?
#
loop_
_entity_poly.entity_id
_entity_poly.type
_entity_poly.pdbx_seq_one_letter_code
_entity_poly.pdbx_strand_id
1 'polypeptide(L)'
;MQEIKRLGVFGGSFNPFHRGHLNSILTALEKLQLDKILVVPAFQSPDKPLIEGPTPEQRFEMARLGIQGQDPRVEVSDVEISRGGVSYTVDTIDQLKKQFAGAEIFLIIGTDNFETFDRWKNFERILQNANLIVTTRPGYVLPSTQDEIPDGVDKMIEEFGPREILLSSAKVIRFLPLKDVEASASEIRRGMRLGRNVSGLLAFEVEKYIVDSKLYAGIEKKISDFSKLTQICAARIEEKKGFAIRAFDLEGIESISDYAIVSSGTSTRHAASLAEDLMMFIKKEYGVHPLGIEGLQEGRWIVLDYGALIVHFFYDYVRAEYRIEELWRAAKEIPLQLAKTAVN
;
A
#
# COMPACT_ATOMS: atom_id res chain seq x y z
N MET A 1 0.03 -35.89 10.85
CA MET A 1 -0.12 -34.82 9.85
C MET A 1 0.65 -35.21 8.62
N GLN A 2 0.11 -34.94 7.43
CA GLN A 2 0.83 -35.12 6.17
C GLN A 2 2.07 -34.23 6.16
N GLU A 3 3.21 -34.78 5.71
CA GLU A 3 4.44 -34.02 5.52
C GLU A 3 4.20 -32.92 4.47
N ILE A 4 4.52 -31.66 4.82
CA ILE A 4 4.37 -30.52 3.91
C ILE A 4 5.61 -30.46 3.01
N LYS A 5 5.43 -30.73 1.71
CA LYS A 5 6.50 -30.70 0.71
C LYS A 5 6.44 -29.44 -0.16
N ARG A 6 5.26 -28.88 -0.37
CA ARG A 6 5.02 -27.67 -1.19
C ARG A 6 4.30 -26.62 -0.36
N LEU A 7 5.05 -25.62 0.09
CA LEU A 7 4.56 -24.55 0.95
C LEU A 7 4.38 -23.25 0.15
N GLY A 8 3.15 -22.76 0.01
CA GLY A 8 2.89 -21.42 -0.49
C GLY A 8 3.04 -20.37 0.60
N VAL A 9 3.58 -19.21 0.24
CA VAL A 9 3.72 -18.05 1.13
C VAL A 9 3.09 -16.85 0.43
N PHE A 10 1.98 -16.36 0.98
CA PHE A 10 1.24 -15.20 0.47
C PHE A 10 1.39 -14.04 1.44
N GLY A 11 2.39 -13.19 1.19
CA GLY A 11 2.70 -12.04 2.03
C GLY A 11 1.89 -10.80 1.64
N GLY A 12 1.57 -9.94 2.61
CA GLY A 12 0.90 -8.69 2.31
C GLY A 12 0.61 -7.82 3.52
N SER A 13 0.27 -6.55 3.27
CA SER A 13 -0.17 -5.66 4.34
C SER A 13 -1.59 -5.97 4.81
N PHE A 14 -2.47 -6.52 3.96
CA PHE A 14 -3.86 -6.88 4.29
C PHE A 14 -4.62 -5.79 5.07
N ASN A 15 -4.69 -4.60 4.47
CA ASN A 15 -5.28 -3.42 5.10
C ASN A 15 -6.50 -2.88 4.31
N PRO A 16 -7.63 -3.60 4.25
CA PRO A 16 -7.93 -4.89 4.89
C PRO A 16 -7.61 -6.12 4.00
N PHE A 17 -7.73 -7.33 4.56
CA PHE A 17 -7.84 -8.56 3.77
C PHE A 17 -9.17 -8.56 3.00
N HIS A 18 -9.20 -9.02 1.75
CA HIS A 18 -10.35 -8.86 0.85
C HIS A 18 -10.45 -10.00 -0.16
N ARG A 19 -11.55 -10.08 -0.91
CA ARG A 19 -11.84 -11.21 -1.82
C ARG A 19 -10.81 -11.39 -2.93
N GLY A 20 -10.22 -10.30 -3.42
CA GLY A 20 -9.07 -10.37 -4.34
C GLY A 20 -7.92 -11.23 -3.79
N HIS A 21 -7.54 -11.06 -2.51
CA HIS A 21 -6.52 -11.89 -1.88
C HIS A 21 -6.93 -13.35 -1.80
N LEU A 22 -8.17 -13.61 -1.35
CA LEU A 22 -8.69 -14.98 -1.22
C LEU A 22 -8.70 -15.71 -2.57
N ASN A 23 -9.12 -15.03 -3.64
CA ASN A 23 -9.11 -15.57 -5.00
C ASN A 23 -7.68 -15.97 -5.44
N SER A 24 -6.69 -15.12 -5.20
CA SER A 24 -5.29 -15.43 -5.49
C SER A 24 -4.80 -16.65 -4.70
N ILE A 25 -5.10 -16.70 -3.39
CA ILE A 25 -4.69 -17.79 -2.50
C ILE A 25 -5.28 -19.13 -2.94
N LEU A 26 -6.60 -19.21 -3.13
CA LEU A 26 -7.28 -20.45 -3.50
C LEU A 26 -6.88 -20.91 -4.90
N THR A 27 -6.74 -19.98 -5.85
CA THR A 27 -6.28 -20.33 -7.21
C THR A 27 -4.86 -20.87 -7.21
N ALA A 28 -3.95 -20.27 -6.43
CA ALA A 28 -2.58 -20.76 -6.30
C ALA A 28 -2.52 -22.13 -5.61
N LEU A 29 -3.31 -22.32 -4.55
CA LEU A 29 -3.42 -23.60 -3.83
C LEU A 29 -3.77 -24.74 -4.78
N GLU A 30 -4.82 -24.55 -5.58
CA GLU A 30 -5.32 -25.57 -6.51
C GLU A 30 -4.37 -25.78 -7.69
N LYS A 31 -4.03 -24.72 -8.42
CA LYS A 31 -3.26 -24.83 -9.68
C LYS A 31 -1.83 -25.30 -9.47
N LEU A 32 -1.24 -25.02 -8.31
CA LEU A 32 0.14 -25.41 -7.99
C LEU A 32 0.22 -26.66 -7.12
N GLN A 33 -0.93 -27.25 -6.77
CA GLN A 33 -1.06 -28.43 -5.92
C GLN A 33 -0.23 -28.26 -4.63
N LEU A 34 -0.44 -27.14 -3.95
CA LEU A 34 0.29 -26.85 -2.71
C LEU A 34 -0.33 -27.67 -1.57
N ASP A 35 0.55 -28.17 -0.68
CA ASP A 35 0.11 -28.92 0.50
C ASP A 35 -0.45 -27.96 1.56
N LYS A 36 0.11 -26.75 1.61
CA LYS A 36 -0.27 -25.69 2.56
C LYS A 36 0.04 -24.30 1.97
N ILE A 37 -0.77 -23.32 2.30
CA ILE A 37 -0.44 -21.90 2.13
C ILE A 37 -0.44 -21.21 3.49
N LEU A 38 0.60 -20.42 3.74
CA LEU A 38 0.64 -19.44 4.82
C LEU A 38 0.33 -18.04 4.27
N VAL A 39 -0.75 -17.45 4.75
CA VAL A 39 -1.03 -16.02 4.60
C VAL A 39 -0.21 -15.30 5.67
N VAL A 40 0.68 -14.39 5.27
CA VAL A 40 1.65 -13.76 6.17
C VAL A 40 1.40 -12.24 6.21
N PRO A 41 0.61 -11.74 7.18
CA PRO A 41 0.43 -10.32 7.39
C PRO A 41 1.76 -9.68 7.82
N ALA A 42 2.18 -8.66 7.09
CA ALA A 42 3.40 -7.94 7.41
C ALA A 42 3.26 -7.15 8.72
N PHE A 43 4.30 -7.09 9.55
CA PHE A 43 4.33 -6.14 10.67
C PHE A 43 4.38 -4.71 10.12
N GLN A 44 5.41 -4.41 9.33
CA GLN A 44 5.57 -3.17 8.58
C GLN A 44 6.19 -3.45 7.22
N SER A 45 5.49 -3.17 6.13
CA SER A 45 6.05 -3.31 4.78
C SER A 45 7.20 -2.29 4.56
N PRO A 46 8.33 -2.67 3.95
CA PRO A 46 9.48 -1.79 3.77
C PRO A 46 9.16 -0.50 2.99
N ASP A 47 8.38 -0.63 1.91
CA ASP A 47 8.16 0.46 0.94
C ASP A 47 6.83 1.17 1.12
N LYS A 48 6.01 0.77 2.11
CA LYS A 48 4.72 1.42 2.36
C LYS A 48 4.87 2.48 3.45
N PRO A 49 4.47 3.73 3.19
CA PRO A 49 4.46 4.75 4.23
C PRO A 49 3.44 4.38 5.32
N LEU A 50 3.69 4.89 6.51
CA LEU A 50 2.77 4.74 7.64
C LEU A 50 1.52 5.59 7.39
N ILE A 51 0.41 4.90 7.16
CA ILE A 51 -0.94 5.48 7.08
C ILE A 51 -1.74 5.11 8.33
N GLU A 52 -2.75 5.91 8.66
CA GLU A 52 -3.66 5.60 9.76
C GLU A 52 -4.46 4.34 9.41
N GLY A 53 -4.58 3.42 10.35
CA GLY A 53 -5.25 2.17 10.12
C GLY A 53 -5.07 1.15 11.23
N PRO A 54 -5.54 -0.09 10.99
CA PRO A 54 -5.46 -1.18 11.94
C PRO A 54 -4.02 -1.59 12.27
N THR A 55 -3.83 -2.02 13.52
CA THR A 55 -2.56 -2.59 13.99
C THR A 55 -2.21 -3.89 13.25
N PRO A 56 -0.95 -4.36 13.29
CA PRO A 56 -0.59 -5.67 12.73
C PRO A 56 -1.49 -6.80 13.22
N GLU A 57 -1.85 -6.83 14.50
CA GLU A 57 -2.71 -7.85 15.12
C GLU A 57 -4.14 -7.77 14.58
N GLN A 58 -4.67 -6.56 14.39
CA GLN A 58 -5.98 -6.38 13.78
C GLN A 58 -5.98 -6.82 12.31
N ARG A 59 -4.88 -6.60 11.56
CA ARG A 59 -4.72 -7.08 10.19
C ARG A 59 -4.60 -8.60 10.11
N PHE A 60 -3.92 -9.21 11.08
CA PHE A 60 -3.89 -10.65 11.25
C PHE A 60 -5.29 -11.22 11.50
N GLU A 61 -6.06 -10.61 12.41
CA GLU A 61 -7.42 -11.07 12.70
C GLU A 61 -8.34 -10.93 11.48
N MET A 62 -8.26 -9.83 10.75
CA MET A 62 -9.00 -9.69 9.48
C MET A 62 -8.59 -10.74 8.44
N ALA A 63 -7.30 -11.09 8.34
CA ALA A 63 -6.87 -12.18 7.46
C ALA A 63 -7.44 -13.53 7.92
N ARG A 64 -7.43 -13.81 9.24
CA ARG A 64 -7.93 -15.05 9.84
C ARG A 64 -9.42 -15.23 9.58
N LEU A 65 -10.20 -14.18 9.82
CA LEU A 65 -11.64 -14.14 9.52
C LEU A 65 -11.88 -14.24 8.00
N GLY A 66 -11.03 -13.60 7.19
CA GLY A 66 -11.16 -13.61 5.73
C GLY A 66 -10.94 -14.98 5.08
N ILE A 67 -10.20 -15.88 5.73
CA ILE A 67 -10.01 -17.26 5.28
C ILE A 67 -10.89 -18.27 6.04
N GLN A 68 -11.72 -17.82 6.97
CA GLN A 68 -12.55 -18.72 7.78
C GLN A 68 -13.54 -19.50 6.91
N GLY A 69 -13.63 -20.81 7.16
CA GLY A 69 -14.54 -21.71 6.43
C GLY A 69 -14.17 -21.95 4.97
N GLN A 70 -12.97 -21.55 4.54
CA GLN A 70 -12.43 -21.81 3.20
C GLN A 70 -11.71 -23.17 3.19
N ASP A 71 -10.51 -23.28 2.60
CA ASP A 71 -9.76 -24.53 2.53
C ASP A 71 -8.89 -24.75 3.79
N PRO A 72 -8.92 -25.93 4.43
CA PRO A 72 -8.14 -26.20 5.66
C PRO A 72 -6.62 -26.21 5.45
N ARG A 73 -6.14 -26.21 4.19
CA ARG A 73 -4.71 -26.07 3.87
C ARG A 73 -4.24 -24.62 3.88
N VAL A 74 -5.13 -23.65 4.05
CA VAL A 74 -4.79 -22.22 4.16
C VAL A 74 -4.81 -21.81 5.63
N GLU A 75 -3.71 -21.26 6.10
CA GLU A 75 -3.57 -20.76 7.48
C GLU A 75 -2.96 -19.36 7.49
N VAL A 76 -3.29 -18.56 8.50
CA VAL A 76 -2.60 -17.28 8.74
C VAL A 76 -1.43 -17.51 9.68
N SER A 77 -0.27 -16.99 9.32
CA SER A 77 0.95 -17.05 10.12
C SER A 77 1.29 -15.67 10.65
N ASP A 78 1.55 -15.59 11.95
CA ASP A 78 1.98 -14.38 12.66
C ASP A 78 3.50 -14.19 12.62
N VAL A 79 4.23 -14.99 11.83
CA VAL A 79 5.70 -15.06 11.84
C VAL A 79 6.39 -13.69 11.75
N GLU A 80 5.86 -12.79 10.93
CA GLU A 80 6.40 -11.43 10.79
C GLU A 80 5.95 -10.49 11.91
N ILE A 81 4.74 -10.66 12.43
CA ILE A 81 4.23 -9.89 13.57
C ILE A 81 5.02 -10.23 14.83
N SER A 82 5.19 -11.52 15.10
CA SER A 82 5.98 -12.04 16.20
C SER A 82 7.46 -11.64 16.10
N ARG A 83 8.01 -11.50 14.90
CA ARG A 83 9.37 -10.97 14.68
C ARG A 83 9.47 -9.47 14.96
N GLY A 84 8.43 -8.71 14.62
CA GLY A 84 8.40 -7.25 14.72
C GLY A 84 9.35 -6.55 13.74
N GLY A 85 9.32 -5.22 13.77
CA GLY A 85 10.17 -4.39 12.91
C GLY A 85 9.78 -4.45 11.42
N VAL A 86 10.72 -4.08 10.54
CA VAL A 86 10.45 -4.08 9.09
C VAL A 86 10.39 -5.52 8.57
N SER A 87 9.31 -5.83 7.85
CA SER A 87 9.05 -7.13 7.25
C SER A 87 9.79 -7.31 5.93
N TYR A 88 11.01 -7.80 5.96
CA TYR A 88 11.70 -8.22 4.74
C TYR A 88 11.39 -9.67 4.36
N THR A 89 10.98 -9.87 3.11
CA THR A 89 10.61 -11.20 2.58
C THR A 89 11.75 -12.21 2.71
N VAL A 90 13.00 -11.81 2.48
CA VAL A 90 14.17 -12.71 2.62
C VAL A 90 14.27 -13.30 4.04
N ASP A 91 14.01 -12.50 5.07
CA ASP A 91 14.07 -12.94 6.47
C ASP A 91 12.92 -13.91 6.78
N THR A 92 11.74 -13.68 6.18
CA THR A 92 10.57 -14.58 6.28
C THR A 92 10.82 -15.92 5.59
N ILE A 93 11.38 -15.92 4.39
CA ILE A 93 11.73 -17.16 3.66
C ILE A 93 12.77 -17.97 4.44
N ASP A 94 13.82 -17.32 4.97
CA ASP A 94 14.83 -17.99 5.80
C ASP A 94 14.22 -18.66 7.05
N GLN A 95 13.28 -17.99 7.72
CA GLN A 95 12.61 -18.52 8.91
C GLN A 95 11.68 -19.70 8.56
N LEU A 96 10.89 -19.58 7.49
CA LEU A 96 9.99 -20.63 7.05
C LEU A 96 10.74 -21.86 6.53
N LYS A 97 11.89 -21.70 5.89
CA LYS A 97 12.76 -22.83 5.50
C LYS A 97 13.22 -23.66 6.68
N LYS A 98 13.48 -23.02 7.83
CA LYS A 98 13.86 -23.72 9.07
C LYS A 98 12.67 -24.45 9.69
N GLN A 99 11.50 -23.81 9.68
CA GLN A 99 10.26 -24.36 10.27
C GLN A 99 9.70 -25.53 9.46
N PHE A 100 9.78 -25.45 8.12
CA PHE A 100 9.31 -26.45 7.18
C PHE A 100 10.49 -27.06 6.42
N ALA A 101 11.41 -27.67 7.18
CA ALA A 101 12.61 -28.28 6.62
C ALA A 101 12.26 -29.33 5.55
N GLY A 102 12.84 -29.19 4.36
CA GLY A 102 12.59 -30.07 3.22
C GLY A 102 11.45 -29.64 2.29
N ALA A 103 10.65 -28.64 2.68
CA ALA A 103 9.61 -28.11 1.81
C ALA A 103 10.18 -27.17 0.73
N GLU A 104 9.66 -27.28 -0.48
CA GLU A 104 9.81 -26.25 -1.51
C GLU A 104 8.87 -25.08 -1.20
N ILE A 105 9.44 -23.87 -1.20
CA ILE A 105 8.67 -22.65 -0.96
C ILE A 105 8.24 -22.02 -2.29
N PHE A 106 6.98 -21.61 -2.34
CA PHE A 106 6.36 -20.87 -3.44
C PHE A 106 5.93 -19.50 -2.91
N LEU A 107 6.74 -18.47 -3.13
CA LEU A 107 6.41 -17.10 -2.79
C LEU A 107 5.41 -16.56 -3.83
N ILE A 108 4.22 -16.16 -3.38
CA ILE A 108 3.14 -15.70 -4.25
C ILE A 108 3.03 -14.18 -4.12
N ILE A 109 3.18 -13.47 -5.24
CA ILE A 109 3.09 -12.01 -5.33
C ILE A 109 2.20 -11.59 -6.50
N GLY A 110 1.76 -10.32 -6.50
CA GLY A 110 1.11 -9.72 -7.66
C GLY A 110 2.11 -9.12 -8.65
N THR A 111 1.69 -8.92 -9.90
CA THR A 111 2.50 -8.24 -10.93
C THR A 111 3.00 -6.86 -10.49
N ASP A 112 2.19 -6.12 -9.73
CA ASP A 112 2.53 -4.82 -9.13
C ASP A 112 3.82 -4.87 -8.28
N ASN A 113 4.05 -5.97 -7.58
CA ASN A 113 5.26 -6.17 -6.79
C ASN A 113 6.41 -6.74 -7.64
N PHE A 114 6.08 -7.49 -8.69
CA PHE A 114 7.08 -8.08 -9.58
C PHE A 114 7.88 -7.02 -10.35
N GLU A 115 7.23 -5.97 -10.84
CA GLU A 115 7.88 -4.85 -11.58
C GLU A 115 9.04 -4.19 -10.83
N THR A 116 9.05 -4.27 -9.50
CA THR A 116 10.07 -3.67 -8.64
C THR A 116 10.80 -4.71 -7.77
N PHE A 117 10.66 -5.99 -8.11
CA PHE A 117 11.14 -7.09 -7.27
C PHE A 117 12.67 -7.11 -7.12
N ASP A 118 13.41 -6.67 -8.13
CA ASP A 118 14.87 -6.54 -8.07
C ASP A 118 15.36 -5.42 -7.13
N ARG A 119 14.45 -4.61 -6.59
CA ARG A 119 14.73 -3.63 -5.53
C ARG A 119 14.52 -4.21 -4.13
N TRP A 120 13.93 -5.39 -4.01
CA TRP A 120 13.70 -6.02 -2.72
C TRP A 120 15.02 -6.39 -2.06
N LYS A 121 15.10 -6.25 -0.75
CA LYS A 121 16.29 -6.58 0.04
C LYS A 121 16.71 -8.04 -0.23
N ASN A 122 17.90 -8.22 -0.82
CA ASN A 122 18.50 -9.51 -1.15
C ASN A 122 17.58 -10.37 -2.04
N PHE A 123 16.98 -9.80 -3.08
CA PHE A 123 16.06 -10.51 -3.97
C PHE A 123 16.69 -11.77 -4.60
N GLU A 124 17.99 -11.76 -4.89
CA GLU A 124 18.71 -12.91 -5.44
C GLU A 124 18.66 -14.10 -4.48
N ARG A 125 18.81 -13.81 -3.18
CA ARG A 125 18.71 -14.83 -2.13
C ARG A 125 17.27 -15.35 -2.00
N ILE A 126 16.26 -14.51 -2.23
CA ILE A 126 14.87 -14.99 -2.31
C ILE A 126 14.73 -16.00 -3.45
N LEU A 127 15.23 -15.66 -4.65
CA LEU A 127 15.19 -16.52 -5.84
C LEU A 127 16.09 -17.76 -5.78
N GLN A 128 17.04 -17.83 -4.84
CA GLN A 128 17.77 -19.05 -4.52
C GLN A 128 16.97 -20.00 -3.62
N ASN A 129 16.07 -19.44 -2.80
CA ASN A 129 15.43 -20.16 -1.70
C ASN A 129 13.94 -20.46 -1.92
N ALA A 130 13.29 -19.79 -2.87
CA ALA A 130 11.89 -19.96 -3.21
C ALA A 130 11.64 -19.91 -4.72
N ASN A 131 10.64 -20.66 -5.17
CA ASN A 131 9.99 -20.41 -6.45
C ASN A 131 9.13 -19.16 -6.34
N LEU A 132 9.04 -18.37 -7.40
CA LEU A 132 8.23 -17.16 -7.43
C LEU A 132 6.97 -17.39 -8.26
N ILE A 133 5.81 -17.05 -7.73
CA ILE A 133 4.52 -17.12 -8.42
C ILE A 133 4.00 -15.70 -8.58
N VAL A 134 3.91 -15.24 -9.82
CA VAL A 134 3.46 -13.89 -10.15
C VAL A 134 2.03 -13.97 -10.66
N THR A 135 1.12 -13.29 -9.96
CA THR A 135 -0.32 -13.31 -10.26
C THR A 135 -0.80 -12.01 -10.88
N THR A 136 -1.81 -12.08 -11.76
CA THR A 136 -2.43 -10.87 -12.34
C THR A 136 -3.02 -9.96 -11.27
N ARG A 137 -3.00 -8.66 -11.55
CA ARG A 137 -3.65 -7.61 -10.77
C ARG A 137 -4.44 -6.71 -11.71
N PRO A 138 -5.60 -6.16 -11.29
CA PRO A 138 -6.32 -5.18 -12.08
C PRO A 138 -5.40 -4.01 -12.48
N GLY A 139 -5.36 -3.71 -13.78
CA GLY A 139 -4.50 -2.66 -14.34
C GLY A 139 -3.06 -3.07 -14.68
N TYR A 140 -2.66 -4.32 -14.40
CA TYR A 140 -1.31 -4.83 -14.69
C TYR A 140 -1.35 -6.01 -15.66
N VAL A 141 -0.43 -6.03 -16.61
CA VAL A 141 -0.30 -7.11 -17.60
C VAL A 141 0.86 -8.00 -17.20
N LEU A 142 0.69 -9.32 -17.32
CA LEU A 142 1.81 -10.25 -17.09
C LEU A 142 2.87 -10.08 -18.17
N PRO A 143 4.16 -10.12 -17.82
CA PRO A 143 5.23 -10.11 -18.79
C PRO A 143 5.05 -11.21 -19.84
N SER A 144 5.23 -10.83 -21.09
CA SER A 144 5.14 -11.69 -22.27
C SER A 144 6.47 -11.85 -22.99
N THR A 145 7.41 -10.94 -22.73
CA THR A 145 8.77 -10.95 -23.30
C THR A 145 9.81 -10.79 -22.19
N GLN A 146 11.06 -11.13 -22.51
CA GLN A 146 12.17 -11.02 -21.56
C GLN A 146 12.51 -9.55 -21.22
N ASP A 147 12.31 -8.62 -22.15
CA ASP A 147 12.55 -7.19 -21.95
C ASP A 147 11.57 -6.55 -20.93
N GLU A 148 10.49 -7.24 -20.58
CA GLU A 148 9.51 -6.84 -19.57
C GLU A 148 9.86 -7.37 -18.16
N ILE A 149 10.96 -8.12 -18.02
CA ILE A 149 11.43 -8.67 -16.75
C ILE A 149 12.33 -7.64 -16.05
N PRO A 150 12.25 -7.48 -14.71
CA PRO A 150 13.14 -6.59 -13.99
C PRO A 150 14.62 -6.89 -14.24
N ASP A 151 15.44 -5.85 -14.48
CA ASP A 151 16.86 -5.95 -14.84
C ASP A 151 17.68 -6.85 -13.91
N GLY A 152 17.39 -6.82 -12.60
CA GLY A 152 18.09 -7.69 -11.65
C GLY A 152 17.71 -9.17 -11.79
N VAL A 153 16.47 -9.47 -12.16
CA VAL A 153 15.96 -10.83 -12.37
C VAL A 153 16.44 -11.39 -13.70
N ASP A 154 16.47 -10.57 -14.75
CA ASP A 154 16.91 -10.95 -16.11
C ASP A 154 18.29 -11.63 -16.10
N LYS A 155 19.22 -11.09 -15.30
CA LYS A 155 20.58 -11.63 -15.11
C LYS A 155 20.64 -13.04 -14.51
N MET A 156 19.53 -13.53 -13.96
CA MET A 156 19.44 -14.84 -13.31
C MET A 156 18.72 -15.88 -14.18
N ILE A 157 18.20 -15.49 -15.35
CA ILE A 157 17.45 -16.36 -16.25
C ILE A 157 18.40 -17.37 -16.91
N GLU A 158 18.02 -18.64 -16.82
CA GLU A 158 18.64 -19.73 -17.59
C GLU A 158 17.80 -20.03 -18.84
N GLU A 159 16.48 -20.12 -18.70
CA GLU A 159 15.54 -20.34 -19.80
C GLU A 159 14.29 -19.48 -19.63
N PHE A 160 13.93 -18.73 -20.67
CA PHE A 160 12.71 -17.93 -20.71
C PHE A 160 11.59 -18.66 -21.44
N GLY A 161 10.46 -18.85 -20.78
CA GLY A 161 9.23 -19.39 -21.36
C GLY A 161 8.02 -18.48 -21.14
N PRO A 162 6.95 -18.64 -21.93
CA PRO A 162 5.81 -17.73 -21.94
C PRO A 162 4.96 -17.71 -20.66
N ARG A 163 5.12 -18.70 -19.78
CA ARG A 163 4.40 -18.79 -18.48
C ARG A 163 5.29 -19.21 -17.33
N GLU A 164 6.54 -19.54 -17.63
CA GLU A 164 7.51 -20.02 -16.65
C GLU A 164 8.91 -19.65 -17.12
N ILE A 165 9.73 -19.17 -16.20
CA ILE A 165 11.14 -18.87 -16.39
C ILE A 165 11.93 -19.79 -15.47
N LEU A 166 12.91 -20.49 -16.02
CA LEU A 166 13.89 -21.25 -15.24
C LEU A 166 15.04 -20.32 -14.87
N LEU A 167 15.39 -20.30 -13.59
CA LEU A 167 16.53 -19.55 -13.07
C LEU A 167 17.76 -20.44 -12.94
N SER A 168 18.94 -19.83 -12.99
CA SER A 168 20.23 -20.47 -12.71
C SER A 168 20.31 -21.15 -11.33
N SER A 169 19.44 -20.80 -10.39
CA SER A 169 19.29 -21.45 -9.08
C SER A 169 18.47 -22.75 -9.10
N ALA A 170 18.03 -23.20 -10.29
CA ALA A 170 17.03 -24.25 -10.49
C ALA A 170 15.65 -23.96 -9.85
N LYS A 171 15.38 -22.69 -9.50
CA LYS A 171 14.04 -22.21 -9.13
C LYS A 171 13.31 -21.71 -10.37
N VAL A 172 11.99 -21.62 -10.25
CA VAL A 172 11.13 -21.12 -11.32
C VAL A 172 10.41 -19.84 -10.91
N ILE A 173 10.23 -18.95 -11.88
CA ILE A 173 9.24 -17.87 -11.83
C ILE A 173 8.08 -18.29 -12.72
N ARG A 174 6.88 -18.45 -12.14
CA ARG A 174 5.69 -18.87 -12.88
C ARG A 174 4.65 -17.75 -12.90
N PHE A 175 4.15 -17.43 -14.09
CA PHE A 175 3.10 -16.45 -14.29
C PHE A 175 1.73 -17.13 -14.25
N LEU A 176 0.91 -16.75 -13.27
CA LEU A 176 -0.37 -17.36 -12.97
C LEU A 176 -1.52 -16.36 -13.23
N PRO A 177 -2.19 -16.43 -14.40
CA PRO A 177 -3.34 -15.58 -14.66
C PRO A 177 -4.50 -15.98 -13.72
N LEU A 178 -5.06 -14.97 -13.07
CA LEU A 178 -6.24 -15.06 -12.23
C LEU A 178 -7.46 -14.52 -12.97
N LYS A 179 -8.64 -14.96 -12.57
CA LYS A 179 -9.87 -14.22 -12.90
C LYS A 179 -9.90 -13.00 -11.98
N ASP A 180 -9.89 -11.81 -12.56
CA ASP A 180 -9.80 -10.59 -11.77
C ASP A 180 -11.03 -10.43 -10.89
N VAL A 181 -10.76 -10.05 -9.64
CA VAL A 181 -11.75 -9.57 -8.69
C VAL A 181 -11.37 -8.12 -8.44
N GLU A 182 -12.23 -7.20 -8.87
CA GLU A 182 -12.06 -5.76 -8.64
C GLU A 182 -12.26 -5.46 -7.15
N ALA A 183 -11.20 -5.66 -6.38
CA ALA A 183 -11.13 -5.33 -4.97
C ALA A 183 -9.74 -4.79 -4.67
N SER A 184 -9.65 -3.47 -4.49
CA SER A 184 -8.48 -2.80 -3.93
C SER A 184 -8.71 -2.47 -2.46
N ALA A 185 -7.73 -2.80 -1.62
CA ALA A 185 -7.75 -2.39 -0.22
C ALA A 185 -7.91 -0.86 -0.07
N SER A 186 -7.29 -0.06 -0.95
CA SER A 186 -7.40 1.41 -0.90
C SER A 186 -8.81 1.90 -1.20
N GLU A 187 -9.49 1.29 -2.18
CA GLU A 187 -10.87 1.62 -2.51
C GLU A 187 -11.84 1.17 -1.42
N ILE A 188 -11.61 0.01 -0.80
CA ILE A 188 -12.40 -0.46 0.34
C ILE A 188 -12.27 0.52 1.51
N ARG A 189 -11.04 0.92 1.87
CA ARG A 189 -10.82 1.91 2.94
C ARG A 189 -11.53 3.24 2.63
N ARG A 190 -11.41 3.72 1.39
CA ARG A 190 -12.09 4.95 0.95
C ARG A 190 -13.62 4.80 0.99
N GLY A 191 -14.15 3.68 0.51
CA GLY A 191 -15.59 3.39 0.52
C GLY A 191 -16.15 3.37 1.94
N MET A 192 -15.48 2.66 2.86
CA MET A 192 -15.86 2.61 4.27
C MET A 192 -15.89 4.01 4.92
N ARG A 193 -14.87 4.84 4.67
CA ARG A 193 -14.82 6.23 5.18
C ARG A 193 -15.98 7.08 4.68
N LEU A 194 -16.35 6.92 3.42
CA LEU A 194 -17.43 7.66 2.78
C LEU A 194 -18.82 7.06 3.05
N GLY A 195 -18.93 6.05 3.92
CA GLY A 195 -20.20 5.35 4.19
C GLY A 195 -20.77 4.61 2.97
N ARG A 196 -19.94 4.31 1.97
CA ARG A 196 -20.33 3.56 0.77
C ARG A 196 -20.47 2.08 1.11
N ASN A 197 -21.38 1.41 0.43
CA ASN A 197 -21.51 -0.03 0.52
C ASN A 197 -20.27 -0.69 -0.11
N VAL A 198 -19.57 -1.53 0.67
CA VAL A 198 -18.44 -2.34 0.21
C VAL A 198 -18.72 -3.84 0.37
N SER A 199 -19.99 -4.19 0.58
CA SER A 199 -20.46 -5.56 0.73
C SER A 199 -20.12 -6.34 -0.54
N GLY A 200 -19.65 -7.56 -0.37
CA GLY A 200 -19.19 -8.39 -1.49
C GLY A 200 -17.76 -8.10 -1.94
N LEU A 201 -17.05 -7.10 -1.39
CA LEU A 201 -15.58 -6.97 -1.54
C LEU A 201 -14.81 -7.67 -0.42
N LEU A 202 -15.47 -7.87 0.72
CA LEU A 202 -14.95 -8.52 1.93
C LEU A 202 -15.75 -9.79 2.24
N ALA A 203 -15.18 -10.65 3.08
CA ALA A 203 -15.98 -11.66 3.79
C ALA A 203 -16.84 -10.96 4.86
N PHE A 204 -18.01 -11.52 5.15
CA PHE A 204 -18.96 -10.93 6.10
C PHE A 204 -18.33 -10.74 7.48
N GLU A 205 -17.56 -11.73 7.93
CA GLU A 205 -16.86 -11.72 9.22
C GLU A 205 -15.83 -10.60 9.32
N VAL A 206 -15.14 -10.30 8.20
CA VAL A 206 -14.17 -9.20 8.13
C VAL A 206 -14.88 -7.85 8.18
N GLU A 207 -15.95 -7.69 7.40
CA GLU A 207 -16.77 -6.47 7.41
C GLU A 207 -17.36 -6.21 8.80
N LYS A 208 -17.93 -7.24 9.42
CA LYS A 208 -18.45 -7.17 10.79
C LYS A 208 -17.36 -6.77 11.79
N TYR A 209 -16.18 -7.39 11.71
CA TYR A 209 -15.06 -7.06 12.59
C TYR A 209 -14.60 -5.60 12.44
N ILE A 210 -14.53 -5.10 11.21
CA ILE A 210 -14.20 -3.70 10.91
C ILE A 210 -15.20 -2.76 11.58
N VAL A 211 -16.50 -3.03 11.44
CA VAL A 211 -17.57 -2.21 12.02
C VAL A 211 -17.52 -2.24 13.55
N ASP A 212 -17.47 -3.43 14.15
CA ASP A 212 -17.45 -3.59 15.61
C ASP A 212 -16.21 -2.92 16.24
N SER A 213 -15.06 -3.06 15.57
CA SER A 213 -13.77 -2.49 16.00
C SER A 213 -13.60 -1.02 15.60
N LYS A 214 -14.57 -0.43 14.89
CA LYS A 214 -14.54 0.97 14.37
C LYS A 214 -13.27 1.27 13.56
N LEU A 215 -12.81 0.29 12.79
CA LEU A 215 -11.65 0.45 11.90
C LEU A 215 -12.03 1.31 10.70
N TYR A 216 -11.04 2.02 10.17
CA TYR A 216 -11.21 2.94 9.03
C TYR A 216 -12.22 4.07 9.27
N ALA A 217 -12.57 4.35 10.53
CA ALA A 217 -13.24 5.60 10.87
C ALA A 217 -12.35 6.79 10.47
N GLY A 218 -12.97 7.91 10.11
CA GLY A 218 -12.23 9.13 9.85
C GLY A 218 -11.49 9.63 11.09
N ILE A 219 -10.51 10.50 10.86
CA ILE A 219 -9.61 11.01 11.91
C ILE A 219 -10.25 12.13 12.73
N GLU A 220 -11.53 12.45 12.50
CA GLU A 220 -12.24 13.59 13.10
C GLU A 220 -12.38 13.46 14.62
N LYS A 221 -12.23 12.24 15.17
CA LYS A 221 -12.16 12.04 16.64
C LYS A 221 -10.89 12.59 17.27
N LYS A 222 -9.79 12.65 16.51
CA LYS A 222 -8.49 13.15 16.96
C LYS A 222 -8.27 14.61 16.53
N ILE A 223 -8.93 15.04 15.45
CA ILE A 223 -8.86 16.39 14.91
C ILE A 223 -10.24 17.01 14.92
N SER A 224 -10.49 17.93 15.87
CA SER A 224 -11.80 18.56 16.06
C SER A 224 -12.00 19.83 15.23
N ASP A 225 -10.92 20.44 14.71
CA ASP A 225 -10.96 21.72 14.01
C ASP A 225 -10.02 21.68 12.79
N PHE A 226 -10.58 21.29 11.65
CA PHE A 226 -9.86 21.21 10.38
C PHE A 226 -9.56 22.59 9.78
N SER A 227 -10.33 23.62 10.10
CA SER A 227 -10.03 24.99 9.68
C SER A 227 -8.73 25.47 10.32
N LYS A 228 -8.58 25.26 11.64
CA LYS A 228 -7.35 25.56 12.36
C LYS A 228 -6.18 24.69 11.90
N LEU A 229 -6.41 23.40 11.69
CA LEU A 229 -5.38 22.50 11.15
C LEU A 229 -4.87 23.02 9.80
N THR A 230 -5.77 23.43 8.91
CA THR A 230 -5.44 23.95 7.57
C THR A 230 -4.50 25.15 7.66
N GLN A 231 -4.76 26.10 8.56
CA GLN A 231 -3.89 27.27 8.77
C GLN A 231 -2.52 26.88 9.31
N ILE A 232 -2.47 25.98 10.30
CA ILE A 232 -1.21 25.50 10.89
C ILE A 232 -0.37 24.75 9.84
N CYS A 233 -1.01 23.88 9.04
CA CYS A 233 -0.34 23.16 7.96
C CYS A 233 0.23 24.12 6.92
N ALA A 234 -0.53 25.13 6.49
CA ALA A 234 -0.04 26.14 5.54
C ALA A 234 1.17 26.92 6.09
N ALA A 235 1.13 27.33 7.37
CA ALA A 235 2.26 28.00 8.02
C ALA A 235 3.49 27.08 8.11
N ARG A 236 3.30 25.79 8.42
CA ARG A 236 4.39 24.81 8.47
C ARG A 236 5.04 24.58 7.10
N ILE A 237 4.23 24.52 6.04
CA ILE A 237 4.71 24.39 4.67
C ILE A 237 5.57 25.60 4.29
N GLU A 238 5.14 26.82 4.65
CA GLU A 238 5.93 28.03 4.43
C GLU A 238 7.25 28.01 5.20
N GLU A 239 7.23 27.65 6.49
CA GLU A 239 8.44 27.52 7.34
C GLU A 239 9.48 26.61 6.66
N LYS A 240 9.01 25.58 5.95
CA LYS A 240 9.83 24.62 5.21
C LYS A 240 10.16 25.04 3.78
N LYS A 241 9.89 26.29 3.42
CA LYS A 241 10.16 26.91 2.12
C LYS A 241 9.33 26.33 0.97
N GLY A 242 8.16 25.74 1.27
CA GLY A 242 7.11 25.57 0.28
C GLY A 242 6.60 26.93 -0.18
N PHE A 243 6.17 27.04 -1.44
CA PHE A 243 5.78 28.32 -2.02
C PHE A 243 4.51 28.19 -2.87
N ALA A 244 3.97 29.33 -3.29
CA ALA A 244 2.68 29.42 -3.98
C ALA A 244 1.57 28.67 -3.20
N ILE A 245 1.60 28.79 -1.87
CA ILE A 245 0.69 28.08 -0.98
C ILE A 245 -0.69 28.71 -1.09
N ARG A 246 -1.70 27.90 -1.38
CA ARG A 246 -3.11 28.30 -1.41
C ARG A 246 -3.90 27.32 -0.55
N ALA A 247 -4.82 27.85 0.24
CA ALA A 247 -5.71 27.04 1.08
C ALA A 247 -7.16 27.39 0.78
N PHE A 248 -8.01 26.39 0.72
CA PHE A 248 -9.41 26.50 0.31
C PHE A 248 -10.32 25.91 1.37
N ASP A 249 -11.41 26.64 1.62
CA ASP A 249 -12.60 26.19 2.31
C ASP A 249 -13.59 25.74 1.24
N LEU A 250 -13.83 24.43 1.19
CA LEU A 250 -14.64 23.73 0.21
C LEU A 250 -16.01 23.33 0.77
N GLU A 251 -16.34 23.74 2.00
CA GLU A 251 -17.65 23.46 2.60
C GLU A 251 -18.78 24.03 1.72
N GLY A 252 -19.78 23.19 1.43
CA GLY A 252 -20.91 23.56 0.58
C GLY A 252 -20.66 23.50 -0.93
N ILE A 253 -19.48 23.04 -1.36
CA ILE A 253 -19.20 22.69 -2.76
C ILE A 253 -19.18 21.16 -2.88
N GLU A 254 -19.57 20.62 -4.04
CA GLU A 254 -19.40 19.18 -4.33
C GLU A 254 -17.91 18.83 -4.43
N SER A 255 -17.30 18.57 -3.28
CA SER A 255 -15.89 18.21 -3.10
C SER A 255 -15.77 16.90 -2.32
N ILE A 256 -14.62 16.23 -2.45
CA ILE A 256 -14.29 15.02 -1.69
C ILE A 256 -13.75 15.32 -0.28
N SER A 257 -13.41 16.58 0.00
CA SER A 257 -12.93 17.08 1.29
C SER A 257 -13.47 18.48 1.57
N ASP A 258 -13.54 18.85 2.84
CA ASP A 258 -14.01 20.16 3.32
C ASP A 258 -12.94 21.25 3.18
N TYR A 259 -11.67 20.86 3.22
CA TYR A 259 -10.51 21.74 3.13
C TYR A 259 -9.50 21.18 2.14
N ALA A 260 -8.80 22.08 1.44
CA ALA A 260 -7.67 21.71 0.59
C ALA A 260 -6.51 22.69 0.73
N ILE A 261 -5.28 22.20 0.66
CA ILE A 261 -4.07 23.01 0.52
C ILE A 261 -3.35 22.59 -0.75
N VAL A 262 -2.85 23.57 -1.52
CA VAL A 262 -1.97 23.34 -2.66
C VAL A 262 -0.68 24.13 -2.47
N SER A 263 0.46 23.45 -2.55
CA SER A 263 1.78 24.05 -2.44
C SER A 263 2.73 23.52 -3.51
N SER A 264 3.68 24.36 -3.91
CA SER A 264 4.78 24.01 -4.80
C SER A 264 6.07 23.74 -4.02
N GLY A 265 6.86 22.80 -4.53
CA GLY A 265 8.26 22.58 -4.22
C GLY A 265 9.13 22.80 -5.46
N THR A 266 10.40 23.14 -5.26
CA THR A 266 11.34 23.50 -6.34
C THR A 266 11.85 22.32 -7.17
N SER A 267 11.66 21.10 -6.67
CA SER A 267 12.03 19.84 -7.32
C SER A 267 11.16 18.72 -6.77
N THR A 268 11.14 17.56 -7.42
CA THR A 268 10.44 16.36 -6.91
C THR A 268 10.91 15.98 -5.50
N ARG A 269 12.22 16.03 -5.24
CA ARG A 269 12.80 15.78 -3.91
C ARG A 269 12.35 16.80 -2.87
N HIS A 270 12.25 18.07 -3.25
CA HIS A 270 11.79 19.11 -2.32
C HIS A 270 10.30 18.93 -2.01
N ALA A 271 9.46 18.65 -3.01
CA ALA A 271 8.04 18.36 -2.79
C ALA A 271 7.84 17.14 -1.86
N ALA A 272 8.60 16.06 -2.06
CA ALA A 272 8.58 14.89 -1.17
C ALA A 272 9.00 15.26 0.26
N SER A 273 10.07 16.03 0.42
CA SER A 273 10.53 16.48 1.73
C SER A 273 9.51 17.37 2.46
N LEU A 274 8.75 18.22 1.74
CA LEU A 274 7.67 19.02 2.34
C LEU A 274 6.54 18.13 2.85
N ALA A 275 6.13 17.14 2.05
CA ALA A 275 5.10 16.18 2.44
C ALA A 275 5.54 15.36 3.67
N GLU A 276 6.76 14.85 3.69
CA GLU A 276 7.32 14.09 4.82
C GLU A 276 7.39 14.92 6.10
N ASP A 277 7.86 16.18 6.01
CA ASP A 277 7.91 17.07 7.16
C ASP A 277 6.51 17.35 7.71
N LEU A 278 5.53 17.60 6.84
CA LEU A 278 4.15 17.84 7.25
C LEU A 278 3.54 16.60 7.93
N MET A 279 3.79 15.40 7.39
CA MET A 279 3.35 14.14 8.03
C MET A 279 3.96 13.97 9.41
N MET A 280 5.27 14.21 9.56
CA MET A 280 5.95 14.12 10.84
C MET A 280 5.41 15.16 11.85
N PHE A 281 5.13 16.37 11.38
CA PHE A 281 4.54 17.43 12.18
C PHE A 281 3.14 17.06 12.68
N ILE A 282 2.23 16.64 11.79
CA ILE A 282 0.86 16.26 12.17
C ILE A 282 0.88 15.05 13.12
N LYS A 283 1.74 14.06 12.87
CA LYS A 283 1.93 12.92 13.78
C LYS A 283 2.34 13.39 15.17
N LYS A 284 3.29 14.32 15.28
CA LYS A 284 3.79 14.80 16.57
C LYS A 284 2.73 15.60 17.33
N GLU A 285 2.01 16.48 16.64
CA GLU A 285 1.06 17.40 17.28
C GLU A 285 -0.30 16.75 17.55
N TYR A 286 -0.76 15.83 16.69
CA TYR A 286 -2.10 15.25 16.74
C TYR A 286 -2.13 13.72 16.92
N GLY A 287 -1.01 13.03 16.82
CA GLY A 287 -0.96 11.56 16.94
C GLY A 287 -1.66 10.83 15.80
N VAL A 288 -1.64 11.41 14.60
CA VAL A 288 -2.36 10.92 13.41
C VAL A 288 -1.42 10.78 12.21
N HIS A 289 -1.61 9.71 11.45
CA HIS A 289 -1.05 9.54 10.11
C HIS A 289 -2.07 9.89 9.01
N PRO A 290 -1.66 10.16 7.76
CA PRO A 290 -2.60 10.30 6.66
C PRO A 290 -3.45 9.03 6.47
N LEU A 291 -4.70 9.19 6.05
CA LEU A 291 -5.61 8.12 5.65
C LEU A 291 -5.29 7.54 4.26
N GLY A 292 -4.53 8.30 3.46
CA GLY A 292 -4.04 7.94 2.14
C GLY A 292 -2.85 8.82 1.75
N ILE A 293 -1.93 8.23 0.97
CA ILE A 293 -0.76 8.92 0.43
C ILE A 293 -0.60 8.45 -1.02
N GLU A 294 -0.50 9.39 -1.95
CA GLU A 294 -0.25 9.11 -3.37
C GLU A 294 0.93 9.94 -3.88
N GLY A 295 1.69 9.38 -4.84
CA GLY A 295 2.77 10.08 -5.55
C GLY A 295 4.03 10.42 -4.75
N LEU A 296 4.13 10.02 -3.47
CA LEU A 296 5.26 10.38 -2.59
C LEU A 296 6.63 9.95 -3.15
N GLN A 297 6.71 8.75 -3.73
CA GLN A 297 7.98 8.21 -4.28
C GLN A 297 8.43 8.95 -5.54
N GLU A 298 7.50 9.36 -6.40
CA GLU A 298 7.80 10.11 -7.63
C GLU A 298 8.08 11.59 -7.36
N GLY A 299 7.38 12.15 -6.38
CA GLY A 299 7.50 13.55 -5.95
C GLY A 299 6.97 14.59 -6.94
N ARG A 300 6.36 14.17 -8.07
CA ARG A 300 5.82 15.08 -9.09
C ARG A 300 4.53 15.75 -8.64
N TRP A 301 3.60 14.94 -8.16
CA TRP A 301 2.36 15.37 -7.53
C TRP A 301 2.07 14.40 -6.38
N ILE A 302 2.07 14.93 -5.17
CA ILE A 302 1.87 14.17 -3.94
C ILE A 302 0.55 14.61 -3.35
N VAL A 303 -0.24 13.64 -2.90
CA VAL A 303 -1.51 13.86 -2.20
C VAL A 303 -1.43 13.24 -0.82
N LEU A 304 -1.67 14.05 0.22
CA LEU A 304 -1.88 13.58 1.59
C LEU A 304 -3.37 13.73 1.92
N ASP A 305 -4.04 12.61 2.16
CA ASP A 305 -5.45 12.55 2.54
C ASP A 305 -5.57 12.45 4.06
N TYR A 306 -6.10 13.49 4.71
CA TYR A 306 -6.45 13.52 6.13
C TYR A 306 -7.99 13.57 6.32
N GLY A 307 -8.77 13.11 5.34
CA GLY A 307 -10.23 13.12 5.40
C GLY A 307 -10.76 14.49 5.03
N ALA A 308 -11.17 15.28 6.03
CA ALA A 308 -11.69 16.63 5.81
C ALA A 308 -10.63 17.60 5.25
N LEU A 309 -9.33 17.33 5.42
CA LEU A 309 -8.25 18.09 4.79
C LEU A 309 -7.49 17.22 3.78
N ILE A 310 -7.34 17.72 2.55
CA ILE A 310 -6.41 17.15 1.56
C ILE A 310 -5.29 18.14 1.27
N VAL A 311 -4.05 17.68 1.27
CA VAL A 311 -2.88 18.51 0.97
C VAL A 311 -2.20 18.00 -0.30
N HIS A 312 -2.09 18.88 -1.30
CA HIS A 312 -1.42 18.63 -2.56
C HIS A 312 -0.06 19.34 -2.58
N PHE A 313 1.00 18.56 -2.80
CA PHE A 313 2.33 19.09 -3.09
C PHE A 313 2.69 18.81 -4.54
N PHE A 314 3.11 19.84 -5.26
CA PHE A 314 3.58 19.70 -6.63
C PHE A 314 5.07 20.00 -6.72
N TYR A 315 5.77 19.28 -7.59
CA TYR A 315 6.90 19.90 -8.28
C TYR A 315 6.35 21.03 -9.16
N ASP A 316 6.82 22.26 -8.94
CA ASP A 316 6.20 23.47 -9.50
C ASP A 316 5.97 23.45 -11.01
N TYR A 317 6.90 22.87 -11.77
CA TYR A 317 6.76 22.72 -13.22
C TYR A 317 5.51 21.92 -13.61
N VAL A 318 5.21 20.88 -12.84
CA VAL A 318 4.08 19.98 -13.08
C VAL A 318 2.75 20.62 -12.67
N ARG A 319 2.75 21.49 -11.64
CA ARG A 319 1.54 22.18 -11.17
C ARG A 319 0.83 22.95 -12.28
N ALA A 320 1.61 23.59 -13.17
CA ALA A 320 1.11 24.37 -14.29
C ALA A 320 0.37 23.54 -15.34
N GLU A 321 0.64 22.24 -15.43
CA GLU A 321 -0.04 21.33 -16.35
C GLU A 321 -1.40 20.90 -15.81
N TYR A 322 -1.49 20.59 -14.50
CA TYR A 322 -2.72 20.07 -13.89
C TYR A 322 -3.70 21.18 -13.49
N ARG A 323 -3.21 22.31 -12.98
CA ARG A 323 -4.00 23.49 -12.55
C ARG A 323 -5.24 23.12 -11.73
N ILE A 324 -5.10 22.19 -10.78
CA ILE A 324 -6.23 21.61 -10.03
C ILE A 324 -7.04 22.65 -9.25
N GLU A 325 -6.43 23.80 -8.92
CA GLU A 325 -7.10 24.90 -8.25
C GLU A 325 -8.22 25.52 -9.10
N GLU A 326 -8.20 25.27 -10.42
CA GLU A 326 -9.28 25.69 -11.30
C GLU A 326 -10.59 24.94 -11.03
N LEU A 327 -10.51 23.73 -10.47
CA LEU A 327 -11.69 22.97 -10.03
C LEU A 327 -12.40 23.65 -8.86
N TRP A 328 -11.68 24.48 -8.10
CA TRP A 328 -12.18 25.17 -6.91
C TRP A 328 -12.29 26.68 -7.10
N ARG A 329 -12.48 27.17 -8.34
CA ARG A 329 -12.66 28.61 -8.61
C ARG A 329 -13.82 29.25 -7.82
N ALA A 330 -14.85 28.45 -7.51
CA ALA A 330 -15.99 28.90 -6.72
C ALA A 330 -15.76 28.80 -5.20
N ALA A 331 -14.66 28.20 -4.76
CA ALA A 331 -14.34 28.02 -3.36
C ALA A 331 -13.83 29.29 -2.70
N LYS A 332 -14.04 29.38 -1.39
CA LYS A 332 -13.52 30.47 -0.57
C LYS A 332 -12.05 30.19 -0.26
N GLU A 333 -11.17 31.05 -0.74
CA GLU A 333 -9.75 30.99 -0.38
C GLU A 333 -9.57 31.48 1.07
N ILE A 334 -8.89 30.66 1.87
CA ILE A 334 -8.63 30.95 3.28
C ILE A 334 -7.47 31.95 3.36
N PRO A 335 -7.65 33.14 3.98
CA PRO A 335 -6.57 34.09 4.13
C PRO A 335 -5.47 33.51 5.02
N LEU A 336 -4.30 33.25 4.44
CA LEU A 336 -3.17 32.70 5.18
C LEU A 336 -2.39 33.83 5.85
N GLN A 337 -2.27 33.78 7.18
CA GLN A 337 -1.36 34.66 7.93
C GLN A 337 0.06 34.10 7.88
N LEU A 338 0.61 34.10 6.68
CA LEU A 338 1.98 33.69 6.40
C LEU A 338 2.97 34.74 6.91
N ALA A 339 4.14 34.29 7.38
CA ALA A 339 5.17 35.19 7.86
C ALA A 339 5.64 36.03 6.67
N LYS A 340 5.32 37.34 6.66
CA LYS A 340 5.74 38.26 5.61
C LYS A 340 7.21 38.03 5.32
N THR A 341 7.52 37.48 4.15
CA THR A 341 8.87 37.40 3.66
C THR A 341 9.38 38.83 3.62
N ALA A 342 10.37 39.16 4.44
CA ALA A 342 11.06 40.43 4.34
C ALA A 342 11.75 40.42 2.98
N VAL A 343 11.08 41.03 2.00
CA VAL A 343 11.70 41.39 0.73
C VAL A 343 12.72 42.46 1.07
N ASN A 344 14.00 42.09 0.97
CA ASN A 344 15.11 43.02 0.77
C ASN A 344 16.00 42.43 -0.32
#